data_AF-A0A661FW91-F1
#
_entry.id   AF-A0A661FW91-F1
#
_cell.length_a   1.000
_cell.length_b   1.000
_cell.length_c   1.000
_cell.angle_alpha   90.00
_cell.angle_beta   90.00
_cell.angle_gamma   90.00
#
_symmetry.space_group_name_H-M   'P 1'
#
loop_
_entity.id
_entity.type
_entity.pdbx_description
1 polymer ?
#
loop_
_entity_poly.entity_id
_entity_poly.type
_entity_poly.pdbx_seq_one_letter_code
_entity_poly.pdbx_strand_id
1 'polypeptide(L)'
;MANVSRRQVLLGGGLALGSGLLPGVNLLRSAYGEEIARPDYMVRVCFNENPWGPSRVSLQAMADSFKYSNLYGGADRRAMMELIGRLNNVPADHISMGTGSGEI
;
A
#
# COMPACT_ATOMS: atom_id res chain seq x y z
N MET A 1 32.89 -23.76 -37.84
CA MET A 1 32.54 -23.38 -36.45
C MET A 1 33.85 -23.28 -35.68
N ALA A 2 34.18 -22.12 -35.11
CA ALA A 2 35.46 -21.96 -34.41
C ALA A 2 35.44 -22.77 -33.11
N ASN A 3 36.48 -23.58 -32.87
CA ASN A 3 36.62 -24.37 -31.65
C ASN A 3 36.93 -23.44 -30.47
N VAL A 4 35.96 -23.22 -29.59
CA VAL A 4 36.15 -22.45 -28.36
C VAL A 4 36.82 -23.35 -27.32
N SER A 5 38.06 -23.00 -26.94
CA SER A 5 38.82 -23.74 -25.94
C SER A 5 38.47 -23.30 -24.50
N ARG A 6 38.63 -24.20 -23.53
CA ARG A 6 38.42 -23.91 -22.09
C ARG A 6 39.23 -22.69 -21.61
N ARG A 7 40.44 -22.51 -22.17
CA ARG A 7 41.31 -21.37 -21.89
C ARG A 7 40.71 -20.06 -22.40
N GLN A 8 40.09 -20.05 -23.58
CA GLN A 8 39.41 -18.87 -24.10
C GLN A 8 38.16 -18.53 -23.28
N VAL A 9 37.44 -19.53 -22.76
CA VAL A 9 36.31 -19.30 -21.85
C VAL A 9 36.78 -18.70 -20.52
N LEU A 10 37.84 -19.26 -19.93
CA LEU A 10 38.42 -18.76 -18.68
C LEU A 10 39.00 -17.35 -18.83
N LEU A 11 39.72 -17.09 -19.93
CA LEU A 11 40.27 -15.76 -20.22
C LEU A 11 39.15 -14.75 -20.51
N GLY A 12 38.15 -15.12 -21.32
CA GLY A 12 37.02 -14.26 -21.65
C GLY A 12 36.14 -13.95 -20.42
N GLY A 13 35.86 -14.96 -19.60
CA GLY A 13 35.12 -14.81 -18.35
C GLY A 13 35.87 -13.98 -17.30
N GLY A 14 37.19 -14.18 -17.18
CA GLY A 14 38.04 -13.38 -16.29
C GLY A 14 38.12 -11.91 -16.72
N LEU A 15 38.18 -11.63 -18.02
CA LEU A 15 38.14 -10.27 -18.57
C LEU A 15 36.79 -9.60 -18.31
N ALA A 16 35.69 -10.32 -18.53
CA ALA A 16 34.34 -9.81 -18.26
C ALA A 16 34.15 -9.47 -16.77
N LEU A 17 34.56 -10.36 -15.86
CA LEU A 17 34.47 -10.12 -14.42
C LEU A 17 35.42 -9.02 -13.93
N GLY A 18 36.66 -9.01 -14.43
CA GLY A 18 37.66 -8.01 -14.07
C GLY A 18 37.30 -6.60 -14.56
N SER A 19 36.66 -6.50 -15.73
CA SER A 19 36.18 -5.21 -16.26
C SER A 19 35.07 -4.59 -15.40
N GLY A 20 34.28 -5.40 -14.70
CA GLY A 20 33.26 -4.91 -13.75
C GLY A 20 33.83 -4.38 -12.43
N LEU A 21 35.12 -4.58 -12.16
CA LEU A 21 35.83 -4.04 -10.99
C LEU A 21 36.56 -2.73 -11.29
N LEU A 22 36.62 -2.31 -12.57
CA LEU A 22 37.25 -1.05 -12.96
C LEU A 22 36.35 0.14 -12.55
N PRO A 23 36.89 1.15 -11.84
CA PRO A 23 36.13 2.34 -11.46
C PRO A 23 35.54 3.01 -12.71
N GLY A 24 34.22 3.13 -12.78
CA GLY A 24 33.51 3.79 -13.88
C GLY A 24 33.02 2.86 -15.00
N VAL A 25 33.34 1.57 -15.01
CA VAL A 25 32.90 0.60 -16.03
C VAL A 25 32.03 -0.49 -15.41
N ASN A 26 30.77 -0.15 -15.08
CA ASN A 26 29.84 -1.06 -14.42
C ASN A 26 29.02 -1.90 -15.42
N LEU A 27 29.70 -2.78 -16.18
CA LEU A 27 29.04 -3.68 -17.15
C LEU A 27 28.04 -4.64 -16.49
N LEU A 28 28.26 -4.96 -15.21
CA LEU A 28 27.32 -5.76 -14.42
C LEU A 28 26.00 -4.99 -14.21
N ARG A 29 26.06 -3.70 -13.85
CA ARG A 29 24.86 -2.87 -13.64
C ARG A 29 24.02 -2.72 -14.93
N SER A 30 24.65 -2.61 -16.09
CA SER A 30 23.92 -2.55 -17.38
C SER A 30 23.22 -3.87 -17.74
N ALA A 31 23.68 -5.01 -17.22
CA ALA A 31 23.09 -6.32 -17.50
C ALA A 31 21.91 -6.67 -16.57
N TYR A 32 21.84 -6.08 -15.37
CA TYR A 32 20.76 -6.32 -14.40
C TYR A 32 19.47 -5.53 -14.67
N GLY A 33 19.34 -4.90 -15.83
CA GLY A 33 18.16 -4.14 -16.24
C GLY A 33 18.25 -2.69 -15.78
N GLU A 34 17.73 -1.78 -16.62
CA GLU A 34 17.54 -0.39 -16.21
C GLU A 34 16.76 -0.34 -14.90
N GLU A 35 17.23 0.50 -13.99
CA GLU A 35 16.52 0.86 -12.79
C GLU A 35 15.24 1.56 -13.23
N ILE A 36 14.12 0.82 -13.31
CA ILE A 36 12.82 1.40 -13.64
C ILE A 36 12.58 2.48 -12.60
N ALA A 37 12.61 3.74 -13.06
CA ALA A 37 12.43 4.88 -12.18
C ALA A 37 11.14 4.66 -11.39
N ARG A 38 11.26 4.68 -10.06
CA ARG A 38 10.10 4.56 -9.19
C ARG A 38 9.13 5.69 -9.56
N PRO A 39 7.87 5.40 -9.87
CA PRO A 39 6.92 6.44 -10.19
C PRO A 39 6.71 7.34 -8.97
N ASP A 40 6.52 8.63 -9.20
CA ASP A 40 6.27 9.62 -8.13
C ASP A 40 5.02 9.28 -7.29
N TYR A 41 4.08 8.55 -7.90
CA TYR A 41 2.87 8.06 -7.25
C TYR A 41 2.65 6.58 -7.60
N MET A 42 2.22 5.81 -6.61
CA MET A 42 1.83 4.41 -6.78
C MET A 42 0.31 4.31 -6.81
N VAL A 43 -0.23 3.63 -7.82
CA VAL A 43 -1.65 3.29 -7.87
C VAL A 43 -1.93 2.21 -6.81
N ARG A 44 -2.74 2.53 -5.80
CA ARG A 44 -3.10 1.61 -4.71
C ARG A 44 -4.44 0.93 -5.04
N VAL A 45 -4.40 -0.35 -5.40
CA VAL A 45 -5.59 -1.16 -5.75
C VAL A 45 -5.64 -2.51 -5.01
N CYS A 46 -4.84 -2.68 -3.97
CA CYS A 46 -4.64 -3.97 -3.29
C CYS A 46 -5.57 -4.24 -2.09
N PHE A 47 -6.37 -3.26 -1.64
CA PHE A 47 -7.13 -3.36 -0.38
C PHE A 47 -8.63 -3.06 -0.51
N ASN A 48 -9.18 -3.01 -1.73
CA ASN A 48 -10.60 -2.69 -1.97
C ASN A 48 -11.05 -1.34 -1.36
N GLU A 49 -10.14 -0.37 -1.25
CA GLU A 49 -10.45 0.98 -0.77
C GLU A 49 -11.37 1.71 -1.78
N ASN A 50 -12.28 2.53 -1.27
CA ASN A 50 -13.06 3.43 -2.12
C ASN A 50 -12.17 4.59 -2.61
N PRO A 51 -11.97 4.78 -3.93
CA PRO A 51 -11.06 5.80 -4.46
C PRO A 51 -11.55 7.24 -4.28
N TRP A 52 -12.83 7.46 -3.97
CA TRP A 52 -13.42 8.79 -3.85
C TRP A 52 -13.16 9.49 -2.51
N GLY A 53 -12.66 8.75 -1.52
CA GLY A 53 -12.50 9.24 -0.16
C GLY A 53 -13.83 9.50 0.57
N PRO A 54 -13.77 10.01 1.82
CA PRO A 54 -14.97 10.32 2.60
C PRO A 54 -15.77 11.49 2.00
N SER A 55 -17.08 11.51 2.23
CA SER A 55 -17.93 12.63 1.78
C SER A 55 -17.60 13.93 2.53
N ARG A 56 -17.86 15.09 1.90
CA ARG A 56 -17.60 16.41 2.51
C ARG A 56 -18.32 16.60 3.86
N VAL A 57 -19.55 16.09 3.98
CA VAL A 57 -20.32 16.14 5.23
C VAL A 57 -19.70 15.24 6.32
N SER A 58 -19.11 14.10 5.93
CA SER A 58 -18.40 13.22 6.85
C SER A 58 -17.11 13.87 7.36
N LEU A 59 -16.34 14.51 6.47
CA LEU A 59 -15.13 15.25 6.85
C LEU A 59 -15.44 16.39 7.82
N GLN A 60 -16.51 17.14 7.57
CA GLN A 60 -16.96 18.20 8.47
C GLN A 60 -17.34 17.64 9.86
N ALA A 61 -18.13 16.57 9.91
CA ALA A 61 -18.52 15.94 11.17
C ALA A 61 -17.30 15.43 11.97
N MET A 62 -16.31 14.85 11.30
CA MET A 62 -15.05 14.45 11.93
C MET A 62 -14.32 15.64 12.54
N ALA A 63 -14.17 16.74 11.79
CA ALA A 63 -13.52 17.96 12.28
C ALA A 63 -14.26 18.56 13.50
N ASP A 64 -15.60 18.61 13.45
CA ASP A 64 -16.42 19.15 14.52
C ASP A 64 -16.38 18.28 15.79
N SER A 65 -16.26 16.96 15.63
CA SER A 65 -16.16 16.01 16.75
C SER A 65 -14.81 16.02 17.46
N PHE A 66 -13.74 16.51 16.81
CA PHE A 66 -12.38 16.42 17.34
C PHE A 66 -12.23 17.05 18.72
N LYS A 67 -12.94 18.14 18.99
CA LYS A 67 -12.92 18.83 20.30
C LYS A 67 -13.47 18.00 21.47
N TYR A 68 -14.15 16.88 21.19
CA TYR A 68 -14.69 15.96 22.19
C TYR A 68 -13.87 14.67 22.32
N SER A 69 -12.73 14.55 21.63
CA SER A 69 -11.93 13.31 21.60
C SER A 69 -11.32 12.93 22.95
N ASN A 70 -11.33 13.84 23.92
CA ASN A 70 -10.92 13.59 25.29
C ASN A 70 -12.00 12.91 26.15
N LEU A 71 -13.22 12.76 25.62
CA LEU A 71 -14.35 12.12 26.27
C LEU A 71 -14.63 10.73 25.66
N TYR A 72 -15.27 9.86 26.43
CA TYR A 72 -15.73 8.57 25.91
C TYR A 72 -16.98 8.75 25.01
N GLY A 73 -16.92 8.25 23.78
CA GLY A 73 -17.98 8.37 22.75
C GLY A 73 -19.22 7.48 22.94
N GLY A 74 -19.54 7.08 24.18
CA GLY A 74 -20.59 6.09 24.45
C GLY A 74 -22.01 6.54 24.07
N ALA A 75 -22.31 7.84 24.15
CA ALA A 75 -23.60 8.40 23.76
C ALA A 75 -23.78 8.39 22.23
N ASP A 76 -22.75 8.77 21.48
CA ASP A 76 -22.75 8.78 20.02
C ASP A 76 -22.91 7.37 19.44
N ARG A 77 -22.34 6.36 20.11
CA ARG A 77 -22.51 4.95 19.74
C ARG A 77 -23.98 4.51 19.76
N ARG A 78 -24.76 4.93 20.77
CA ARG A 78 -26.19 4.59 20.87
C ARG A 78 -27.01 5.27 19.78
N ALA A 79 -26.80 6.57 19.57
CA ALA A 79 -27.45 7.33 18.51
C ALA A 79 -27.15 6.75 17.11
N MET A 80 -25.92 6.28 16.89
CA MET A 80 -25.53 5.63 15.64
C MET A 80 -26.22 4.27 15.44
N MET A 81 -26.35 3.44 16.48
CA MET A 81 -27.11 2.18 16.38
C MET A 81 -28.58 2.41 16.04
N GLU A 82 -29.22 3.42 16.64
CA GLU A 82 -30.60 3.82 16.30
C GLU A 82 -30.73 4.31 14.85
N LEU A 83 -29.78 5.12 14.38
CA LEU A 83 -29.76 5.59 12.99
C LEU A 83 -29.63 4.42 12.01
N ILE A 84 -28.69 3.50 12.26
CA ILE A 84 -28.47 2.31 11.43
C ILE A 84 -29.71 1.42 11.45
N GLY A 85 -30.33 1.19 12.61
CA GLY A 85 -31.56 0.41 12.72
C GLY A 85 -32.68 0.99 11.85
N ARG A 86 -32.90 2.32 11.91
CA ARG A 86 -33.88 3.00 11.05
C ARG A 86 -33.57 2.87 9.57
N LEU A 87 -32.31 3.03 9.16
CA LEU A 87 -31.89 2.91 7.76
C LEU A 87 -32.10 1.49 7.20
N ASN A 88 -31.99 0.47 8.04
CA ASN A 88 -32.13 -0.94 7.66
C ASN A 88 -33.49 -1.54 8.03
N ASN A 89 -34.43 -0.74 8.55
CA ASN A 89 -35.74 -1.17 9.01
C ASN A 89 -35.70 -2.33 10.04
N VAL A 90 -34.78 -2.24 11.00
CA VAL A 90 -34.65 -3.19 12.12
C VAL A 90 -34.59 -2.47 13.46
N PRO A 91 -35.05 -3.10 14.56
CA PRO A 91 -34.86 -2.59 15.91
C PRO A 91 -33.38 -2.35 16.25
N ALA A 92 -33.09 -1.32 17.05
CA ALA A 92 -31.71 -0.93 17.40
C ALA A 92 -30.98 -1.98 18.27
N ASP A 93 -31.73 -2.78 19.03
CA ASP A 93 -31.22 -3.91 19.82
C ASP A 93 -30.82 -5.13 18.97
N HIS A 94 -31.16 -5.13 17.66
CA HIS A 94 -30.65 -6.10 16.69
C HIS A 94 -29.31 -5.66 16.05
N ILE A 95 -28.77 -4.49 16.44
CA ILE A 95 -27.52 -3.96 15.89
C ILE A 95 -26.40 -4.10 16.92
N SER A 96 -25.29 -4.73 16.51
CA SER A 96 -24.02 -4.69 17.25
C SER A 96 -23.01 -3.82 16.51
N MET A 97 -22.25 -3.02 17.24
CA MET A 97 -21.29 -2.07 16.68
C MET A 97 -19.89 -2.32 17.24
N GLY A 98 -18.98 -2.75 16.39
CA GLY A 98 -17.53 -2.85 16.65
C GLY A 98 -16.73 -1.80 15.89
N THR A 99 -15.41 -1.83 16.05
CA THR A 99 -14.40 -0.96 15.42
C THR A 99 -14.03 -1.50 14.03
N GLY A 100 -15.05 -1.64 13.19
CA GLY A 100 -14.95 -2.29 11.88
C GLY A 100 -15.34 -3.76 11.93
N SER A 101 -15.67 -4.32 10.77
CA SER A 101 -16.22 -5.67 10.64
C SER A 101 -15.21 -6.79 10.94
N GLY A 102 -13.93 -6.47 11.17
CA GLY A 102 -12.93 -7.46 11.60
C GLY A 102 -12.97 -7.76 13.10
N GLU A 103 -13.69 -6.95 13.90
CA GLU A 103 -13.80 -7.15 15.34
C GLU A 103 -14.92 -8.14 15.74
N ILE A 104 -15.97 -8.22 14.93
CA ILE A 104 -17.20 -9.00 15.20
C ILE A 104 -17.20 -10.25 14.32
#